data_AF-A0A2E8B7F6-F1
#
_entry.id   AF-A0A2E8B7F6-F1
#
_cell.length_a   1.000
_cell.length_b   1.000
_cell.length_c   1.000
_cell.angle_alpha   90.00
_cell.angle_beta   90.00
_cell.angle_gamma   90.00
#
_symmetry.space_group_name_H-M   'P 1'
#
loop_
_entity.id
_entity.type
_entity.pdbx_description
1 polymer ?
#
loop_
_entity_poly.entity_id
_entity_poly.type
_entity_poly.pdbx_seq_one_letter_code
_entity_poly.pdbx_strand_id
1 'polypeptide(L)'
;MDQLIKEHLEALLQENSSSKRLGRRIISLAGFLGSSETPDPIRKQLSYLSRLQVRQDAFDAMLDPVMTLMRSSQTANIENPAALALLSSLEEARKGLVSDDEINYSELIGWLVGIAHARKIIRIKGL
;
A
#
# COMPACT_ATOMS: atom_id res chain seq x y z
N MET A 1 6.63 -2.03 -22.31
CA MET A 1 6.03 -1.30 -21.17
C MET A 1 4.52 -1.46 -21.17
N ASP A 2 3.84 -1.15 -22.27
CA ASP A 2 2.37 -1.18 -22.35
C ASP A 2 1.72 -2.53 -22.02
N GLN A 3 2.38 -3.65 -22.36
CA GLN A 3 1.90 -4.98 -22.01
C GLN A 3 1.88 -5.25 -20.49
N LEU A 4 2.92 -4.82 -19.78
CA LEU A 4 2.99 -4.92 -18.31
C LEU A 4 1.94 -4.03 -17.63
N ILE A 5 1.72 -2.82 -18.16
CA ILE A 5 0.68 -1.92 -17.66
C ILE A 5 -0.70 -2.55 -17.80
N LYS A 6 -0.98 -3.17 -18.96
CA LYS A 6 -2.21 -3.89 -19.22
C LYS A 6 -2.40 -5.06 -18.25
N GLU A 7 -1.39 -5.89 -18.05
CA GLU A 7 -1.43 -7.02 -17.09
C GLU A 7 -1.68 -6.53 -15.66
N HIS A 8 -1.03 -5.45 -15.23
CA HIS A 8 -1.25 -4.86 -13.91
C HIS A 8 -2.65 -4.27 -13.73
N LEU A 9 -3.24 -3.66 -14.77
CA LEU A 9 -4.61 -3.17 -14.77
C LEU A 9 -5.64 -4.30 -14.74
N GLU A 10 -5.44 -5.36 -15.53
CA GLU A 10 -6.31 -6.54 -15.50
C GLU A 10 -6.26 -7.22 -14.14
N ALA A 11 -5.07 -7.33 -13.54
CA ALA A 11 -4.90 -7.89 -12.21
C ALA A 11 -5.51 -7.00 -11.10
N LEU A 12 -5.62 -5.68 -11.30
CA LEU A 12 -6.36 -4.79 -10.38
C LEU A 12 -7.87 -5.05 -10.42
N LEU A 13 -8.41 -5.38 -11.59
CA LEU A 13 -9.86 -5.56 -11.80
C LEU A 13 -10.35 -6.95 -11.39
N GLN A 14 -9.46 -7.95 -11.36
CA GLN A 14 -9.82 -9.36 -11.07
C GLN A 14 -9.60 -9.80 -9.62
N GLU A 15 -8.81 -9.10 -8.81
CA GLU A 15 -8.37 -9.60 -7.50
C GLU A 15 -9.20 -9.11 -6.29
N ASN A 16 -9.63 -10.05 -5.44
CA ASN A 16 -9.80 -9.87 -3.98
C ASN A 16 -8.43 -9.78 -3.30
N SER A 17 -7.65 -8.74 -3.60
CA SER A 17 -6.31 -8.56 -3.03
C SER A 17 -6.32 -7.93 -1.65
N SER A 18 -5.30 -8.22 -0.83
CA SER A 18 -5.07 -7.47 0.39
C SER A 18 -4.86 -5.99 0.05
N SER A 19 -5.43 -5.08 0.86
CA SER A 19 -5.33 -3.63 0.68
C SER A 19 -3.89 -3.14 0.48
N LYS A 20 -2.92 -3.82 1.10
CA LYS A 20 -1.49 -3.59 0.92
C LYS A 20 -1.01 -3.87 -0.52
N ARG A 21 -1.30 -5.04 -1.08
CA ARG A 21 -0.91 -5.41 -2.45
C ARG A 21 -1.59 -4.52 -3.49
N LEU A 22 -2.88 -4.25 -3.28
CA LEU A 22 -3.67 -3.34 -4.11
C LEU A 22 -3.04 -1.94 -4.16
N GLY A 23 -2.70 -1.40 -2.98
CA GLY A 23 -2.10 -0.08 -2.87
C GLY A 23 -0.76 0.06 -3.61
N ARG A 24 0.13 -0.93 -3.50
CA ARG A 24 1.41 -0.94 -4.23
C ARG A 24 1.18 -0.93 -5.75
N ARG A 25 0.25 -1.73 -6.26
CA ARG A 25 -0.06 -1.77 -7.69
C ARG A 25 -0.60 -0.44 -8.20
N ILE A 26 -1.48 0.21 -7.44
CA ILE A 26 -2.01 1.54 -7.78
C ILE A 26 -0.89 2.58 -7.84
N ILE A 27 0.02 2.61 -6.86
CA ILE A 27 1.17 3.53 -6.85
C ILE A 27 2.08 3.28 -8.06
N SER A 28 2.42 2.02 -8.34
CA SER A 28 3.27 1.67 -9.48
C SER A 28 2.63 2.08 -10.81
N LEU A 29 1.33 1.78 -10.99
CA LEU A 29 0.59 2.18 -12.19
C LEU A 29 0.49 3.70 -12.31
N ALA A 30 0.27 4.43 -11.22
CA ALA A 30 0.28 5.90 -11.23
C ALA A 30 1.66 6.45 -11.63
N GLY A 31 2.75 5.79 -11.23
CA GLY A 31 4.10 6.14 -11.67
C GLY A 31 4.34 5.90 -13.16
N PHE A 32 3.85 4.79 -13.72
CA PHE A 32 3.98 4.48 -15.15
C PHE A 32 3.05 5.31 -16.05
N LEU A 33 1.83 5.55 -15.57
CA LEU A 33 0.78 6.27 -16.30
C LEU A 33 0.79 7.77 -16.02
N GLY A 34 1.57 8.24 -15.05
CA GLY A 34 1.66 9.64 -14.68
C GLY A 34 1.85 10.55 -15.90
N SER A 35 1.01 11.57 -15.99
CA SER A 35 1.18 12.72 -16.89
C SER A 35 1.44 13.96 -16.02
N SER A 36 1.72 15.10 -16.65
CA SER A 36 1.90 16.39 -15.96
C SER A 36 0.67 16.88 -15.20
N GLU A 37 -0.51 16.29 -15.41
CA GLU A 37 -1.81 16.78 -14.93
C GLU A 37 -2.56 15.74 -14.08
N THR A 38 -1.93 15.24 -13.01
CA THR A 38 -2.67 14.46 -11.99
C THR A 38 -3.60 15.39 -11.20
N PRO A 39 -4.93 15.13 -11.17
CA PRO A 39 -5.88 15.95 -10.41
C PRO A 39 -5.53 15.98 -8.92
N ASP A 40 -5.73 17.13 -8.27
CA ASP A 40 -5.43 17.32 -6.85
C ASP A 40 -6.06 16.29 -5.90
N PRO A 41 -7.34 15.88 -6.02
CA PRO A 41 -7.89 14.85 -5.13
C PRO A 41 -7.16 13.50 -5.28
N ILE A 42 -6.87 13.09 -6.52
CA ILE A 42 -6.12 11.87 -6.82
C ILE A 42 -4.70 11.97 -6.27
N ARG A 43 -4.03 13.11 -6.46
CA ARG A 43 -2.68 13.36 -5.95
C ARG A 43 -2.61 13.23 -4.43
N LYS A 44 -3.60 13.78 -3.71
CA LYS A 44 -3.70 13.66 -2.25
C LYS A 44 -3.88 12.21 -1.83
N GLN A 45 -4.80 11.48 -2.46
CA GLN A 45 -5.05 10.07 -2.17
C GLN A 45 -3.81 9.20 -2.46
N LEU A 46 -3.11 9.41 -3.59
CA LEU A 46 -1.87 8.70 -3.92
C LEU A 46 -0.75 9.01 -2.92
N SER A 47 -0.61 10.26 -2.51
CA SER A 47 0.40 10.67 -1.52
C SER A 47 0.14 10.01 -0.17
N TYR A 48 -1.13 9.94 0.24
CA TYR A 48 -1.53 9.26 1.46
C TYR A 48 -1.34 7.75 1.37
N LEU A 49 -1.78 7.12 0.28
CA LEU A 49 -1.59 5.70 0.01
C LEU A 49 -0.09 5.32 0.05
N SER A 50 0.78 6.15 -0.52
CA SER A 50 2.23 5.95 -0.46
C SER A 50 2.78 5.99 0.97
N ARG A 51 2.38 6.98 1.78
CA ARG A 51 2.78 7.04 3.21
C ARG A 51 2.26 5.83 3.99
N LEU A 52 1.02 5.40 3.73
CA LEU A 52 0.43 4.24 4.39
C LEU A 52 1.23 2.97 4.09
N GLN A 53 1.64 2.77 2.83
CA GLN A 53 2.46 1.61 2.44
C GLN A 53 3.81 1.59 3.15
N VAL A 54 4.50 2.74 3.24
CA VAL A 54 5.77 2.85 3.97
C VAL A 54 5.59 2.52 5.46
N ARG A 55 4.52 3.00 6.09
CA ARG A 55 4.22 2.67 7.49
C ARG A 55 3.92 1.18 7.67
N GLN A 56 3.19 0.57 6.75
CA GLN A 56 2.91 -0.87 6.77
C GLN A 56 4.20 -1.69 6.61
N ASP A 57 5.15 -1.23 5.79
CA ASP A 57 6.45 -1.89 5.62
C ASP A 57 7.33 -1.75 6.85
N ALA A 58 7.35 -0.57 7.46
CA ALA A 58 8.06 -0.34 8.72
C ALA A 58 7.48 -1.20 9.86
N PHE A 59 6.15 -1.31 9.95
CA PHE A 59 5.49 -2.17 10.93
C PHE A 59 5.84 -3.64 10.73
N ASP A 60 5.75 -4.16 9.50
CA ASP A 60 6.11 -5.55 9.20
C ASP A 60 7.59 -5.84 9.52
N ALA A 61 8.49 -4.91 9.22
CA ALA A 61 9.91 -5.02 9.56
C ALA A 61 10.17 -5.03 11.08
N MET A 62 9.30 -4.43 11.89
CA MET A 62 9.38 -4.46 13.36
C MET A 62 8.85 -5.78 13.95
N LEU A 63 7.99 -6.51 13.24
CA LEU A 63 7.46 -7.79 13.72
C LEU A 63 8.54 -8.87 13.80
N ASP A 64 9.46 -8.94 12.85
CA ASP A 64 10.52 -9.95 12.82
C ASP A 64 11.44 -9.91 14.05
N PRO A 65 11.97 -8.74 14.47
CA PRO A 65 12.72 -8.59 15.72
C PRO A 65 11.89 -8.97 16.95
N VAL A 66 10.62 -8.55 17.02
CA VAL A 66 9.74 -8.86 18.16
C VAL A 66 9.48 -10.36 18.26
N MET A 67 9.18 -11.03 17.13
CA MET A 67 8.97 -12.48 17.08
C MET A 67 10.25 -13.26 17.40
N THR A 68 11.42 -12.72 17.08
CA THR A 68 12.72 -13.31 17.40
C THR A 68 13.01 -13.19 18.90
N LEU A 69 12.76 -12.00 19.47
CA LEU A 69 12.85 -11.76 20.91
C LEU A 69 11.92 -12.69 21.68
N MET A 70 10.63 -12.72 21.34
CA MET A 70 9.62 -13.57 22.00
C MET A 70 9.97 -15.06 21.98
N ARG A 71 10.56 -15.55 20.88
CA ARG A 71 11.04 -16.93 20.78
C ARG A 71 12.28 -17.18 21.63
N SER A 72 13.19 -16.20 21.71
CA SER A 72 14.40 -16.29 22.54
C SER A 72 14.15 -16.09 24.04
N SER A 73 13.09 -15.37 24.42
CA SER A 73 12.73 -15.07 25.80
C SER A 73 11.79 -16.09 26.43
N GLN A 74 11.50 -17.22 25.77
CA GLN A 74 10.88 -18.38 26.44
C GLN A 74 11.76 -18.92 27.60
N THR A 75 13.03 -18.52 27.69
CA THR A 75 13.94 -18.86 28.78
C THR A 75 14.38 -17.67 29.65
N ALA A 76 14.02 -16.42 29.33
CA ALA A 76 14.47 -15.24 30.05
C ALA A 76 13.30 -14.29 30.36
N ASN A 77 13.15 -13.96 31.65
CA ASN A 77 12.10 -13.13 32.24
C ASN A 77 11.51 -12.05 31.29
N ILE A 78 10.18 -12.01 31.25
CA ILE A 78 9.33 -11.05 30.52
C ILE A 78 9.63 -9.58 30.91
N GLU A 79 10.42 -9.35 31.96
CA GLU A 79 10.88 -8.05 32.45
C GLU A 79 12.12 -7.51 31.71
N ASN A 80 12.43 -7.96 30.49
CA ASN A 80 13.49 -7.35 29.71
C ASN A 80 13.03 -5.95 29.23
N PRO A 81 13.63 -4.85 29.71
CA PRO A 81 13.21 -3.50 29.34
C PRO A 81 13.37 -3.22 27.84
N ALA A 82 14.28 -3.92 27.16
CA ALA A 82 14.42 -3.84 25.70
C ALA A 82 13.24 -4.46 24.95
N ALA A 83 12.67 -5.55 25.48
CA ALA A 83 11.48 -6.18 24.90
C ALA A 83 10.24 -5.29 25.07
N LEU A 84 10.09 -4.66 26.24
CA LEU A 84 9.00 -3.71 26.51
C LEU A 84 9.09 -2.47 25.61
N ALA A 85 10.29 -1.92 25.40
CA ALA A 85 10.50 -0.78 24.50
C ALA A 85 10.21 -1.11 23.03
N LEU A 86 10.50 -2.34 22.60
CA LEU A 86 10.15 -2.79 21.24
C LEU A 86 8.65 -3.00 21.08
N LEU A 87 7.97 -3.57 22.08
CA LEU A 87 6.52 -3.72 22.07
C LEU A 87 5.79 -2.36 22.08
N SER A 88 6.29 -1.37 22.84
CA SER A 88 5.73 -0.02 22.82
C SER A 88 5.91 0.64 21.46
N SER A 89 7.09 0.49 20.85
CA SER A 89 7.39 1.00 19.50
C SER A 89 6.48 0.35 18.44
N LEU A 90 6.22 -0.95 18.58
CA LEU A 90 5.30 -1.69 17.70
C LEU A 90 3.86 -1.18 17.84
N GLU A 91 3.39 -0.92 19.05
CA GLU A 91 2.03 -0.42 19.29
C GLU A 91 1.87 1.03 18.79
N GLU A 92 2.90 1.87 18.92
CA GLU A 92 2.93 3.21 18.30
C GLU A 92 2.87 3.12 16.77
N ALA A 93 3.66 2.22 16.17
CA ALA A 93 3.60 1.96 14.74
C ALA A 93 2.20 1.47 14.31
N ARG A 94 1.56 0.58 15.09
CA ARG A 94 0.20 0.10 14.86
C ARG A 94 -0.82 1.23 14.87
N LYS A 95 -0.73 2.14 15.85
CA LYS A 95 -1.60 3.33 15.92
C LYS A 95 -1.41 4.24 14.72
N GLY A 96 -0.18 4.38 14.23
CA GLY A 96 0.13 5.14 13.01
C GLY A 96 -0.42 4.54 11.71
N LEU A 97 -0.88 3.29 11.73
CA LEU A 97 -1.57 2.63 10.60
C LEU A 97 -3.07 2.91 10.58
N VAL A 98 -3.66 3.22 11.74
CA VAL A 98 -5.07 3.63 11.82
C VAL A 98 -5.13 5.10 11.44
N SER A 99 -5.89 5.41 10.40
CA SER A 99 -6.04 6.79 9.93
C SER A 99 -7.45 7.00 9.42
N ASP A 100 -7.99 8.18 9.72
CA ASP A 100 -9.35 8.61 9.38
C ASP A 100 -9.51 8.99 7.90
N ASP A 101 -8.40 9.16 7.18
CA ASP A 101 -8.41 9.43 5.74
C ASP A 101 -8.77 8.15 4.97
N GLU A 102 -10.00 8.10 4.45
CA GLU A 102 -10.51 6.98 3.66
C GLU A 102 -10.00 7.06 2.21
N ILE A 103 -9.37 5.98 1.74
CA ILE A 103 -8.89 5.88 0.35
C ILE A 103 -10.02 5.38 -0.53
N ASN A 104 -10.43 6.19 -1.51
CA ASN A 104 -11.38 5.73 -2.51
C ASN A 104 -10.67 4.95 -3.62
N TYR A 105 -10.48 3.65 -3.40
CA TYR A 105 -9.83 2.77 -4.37
C TYR A 105 -10.54 2.74 -5.72
N SER A 106 -11.87 2.84 -5.74
CA SER A 106 -12.66 2.87 -6.98
C SER A 106 -12.34 4.09 -7.84
N GLU A 107 -12.20 5.26 -7.20
CA GLU A 107 -11.83 6.50 -7.87
C GLU A 107 -10.40 6.43 -8.45
N LEU A 108 -9.45 5.92 -7.66
CA LEU A 108 -8.06 5.72 -8.11
C LEU A 108 -7.97 4.76 -9.29
N ILE A 109 -8.68 3.63 -9.25
CA ILE A 109 -8.70 2.64 -10.34
C ILE A 109 -9.36 3.23 -11.58
N GLY A 110 -10.51 3.90 -11.44
CA GLY A 110 -11.21 4.55 -12.53
C GLY A 110 -10.35 5.59 -13.25
N TRP A 111 -9.60 6.39 -12.50
CA TRP A 111 -8.63 7.35 -13.05
C TRP A 111 -7.51 6.65 -13.83
N LEU A 112 -6.89 5.60 -13.27
CA LEU A 112 -5.82 4.83 -13.94
C LEU A 112 -6.31 4.20 -15.26
N VAL A 113 -7.50 3.59 -15.22
CA VAL A 113 -8.17 3.00 -16.40
C VAL A 113 -8.44 4.07 -17.46
N GLY A 114 -8.92 5.26 -17.06
CA GLY A 114 -9.16 6.39 -17.95
C GLY A 114 -7.89 6.84 -18.68
N ILE A 115 -6.76 6.97 -17.97
CA ILE A 115 -5.47 7.33 -18.59
C ILE A 115 -4.99 6.23 -19.53
N ALA A 116 -5.05 4.97 -19.10
CA ALA A 116 -4.62 3.85 -19.92
C ALA A 116 -5.45 3.73 -21.22
N HIS A 117 -6.75 4.04 -21.15
CA HIS A 117 -7.61 4.12 -22.32
C HIS A 117 -7.25 5.29 -23.25
N ALA A 118 -7.04 6.49 -22.69
CA ALA A 118 -6.63 7.67 -23.47
C ALA A 118 -5.30 7.44 -24.22
N ARG A 119 -4.37 6.69 -23.61
CA ARG A 119 -3.09 6.29 -24.22
C ARG A 119 -3.21 5.07 -25.15
N LYS A 120 -4.42 4.54 -25.38
CA LYS A 120 -4.70 3.33 -26.19
C LYS A 120 -3.99 2.06 -25.71
N ILE A 121 -3.59 2.00 -24.43
CA ILE A 121 -2.94 0.84 -23.81
C ILE A 121 -3.95 -0.28 -23.57
N ILE A 122 -5.17 0.09 -23.17
CA ILE A 122 -6.31 -0.82 -23.04
C ILE A 122 -7.41 -0.41 -24.00
N ARG A 123 -8.12 -1.39 -24.56
CA ARG A 123 -9.36 -1.18 -25.29
C ARG A 123 -10.51 -1.59 -24.38
N ILE A 124 -11.21 -0.62 -23.83
CA ILE A 124 -12.44 -0.88 -23.08
C ILE A 124 -13.50 -1.15 -24.13
N LYS A 125 -13.83 -2.44 -24.36
CA LYS A 125 -14.99 -2.82 -25.17
C LYS A 125 -16.23 -2.57 -24.31
N GLY A 126 -16.82 -1.37 -24.45
CA GLY A 126 -18.18 -1.05 -24.00
C GLY A 126 -18.42 -1.10 -22.48
N LEU A 127 -18.85 0.05 -21.94
CA LEU A 127 -19.99 0.02 -21.03
C LEU A 127 -21.24 -0.24 -21.87
#